data_AF-A0A350ICS8-F1
#
_entry.id   AF-A0A350ICS8-F1
#
_cell.length_a   1.000
_cell.length_b   1.000
_cell.length_c   1.000
_cell.angle_alpha   90.00
_cell.angle_beta   90.00
_cell.angle_gamma   90.00
#
_symmetry.space_group_name_H-M   'P 1'
#
loop_
_entity.id
_entity.type
_entity.pdbx_description
1 polymer ?
#
loop_
_entity_poly.entity_id
_entity_poly.type
_entity_poly.pdbx_seq_one_letter_code
_entity_poly.pdbx_strand_id
1 'polypeptide(L)'
;MKSKKNILSKENEVFIRKNCMKLTVKEIVGHTKVSIGKVRSFIAREGLEYKLGSTGDSKRLSEEEVDYIVKNYQTQTNPEIAKHLGISRKRVSYICGKYRLIKTKTVAEKISKLKPLPKFIVPQIKTRAESKERKYIKPQGIIKGSRMDMIHQPIKKYNSIF
;
A
#
# COMPACT_ATOMS: atom_id res chain seq x y z
N MET A 1 16.05 5.15 -53.48
CA MET A 1 17.17 4.28 -53.06
C MET A 1 17.36 4.41 -51.55
N LYS A 2 17.08 3.36 -50.75
CA LYS A 2 17.28 3.42 -49.28
C LYS A 2 18.77 3.23 -48.97
N SER A 3 19.37 4.15 -48.21
CA SER A 3 20.82 4.28 -48.05
C SER A 3 21.49 3.07 -47.37
N LYS A 4 22.67 2.69 -47.85
CA LYS A 4 23.56 1.62 -47.33
C LYS A 4 24.19 1.90 -45.94
N LYS A 5 23.71 2.86 -45.13
CA LYS A 5 24.40 3.33 -43.91
C LYS A 5 24.14 2.53 -42.61
N ASN A 6 23.39 1.42 -42.66
CA ASN A 6 22.83 0.82 -41.44
C ASN A 6 23.23 -0.63 -41.12
N ILE A 7 24.24 -1.19 -41.77
CA ILE A 7 24.64 -2.58 -41.53
C ILE A 7 25.72 -2.63 -40.44
N LEU A 8 25.51 -3.47 -39.43
CA LEU A 8 26.49 -3.79 -38.41
C LEU A 8 27.51 -4.77 -39.02
N SER A 9 28.81 -4.55 -38.82
CA SER A 9 29.83 -5.47 -39.36
C SER A 9 29.73 -6.84 -38.68
N LYS A 10 30.04 -7.91 -39.42
CA LYS A 10 30.01 -9.29 -38.89
C LYS A 10 30.90 -9.46 -37.65
N GLU A 11 32.05 -8.81 -37.63
CA GLU A 11 32.96 -8.81 -36.47
C GLU A 11 32.29 -8.24 -35.21
N ASN A 12 31.57 -7.12 -35.35
CA ASN A 12 30.84 -6.51 -34.25
C ASN A 12 29.68 -7.39 -33.79
N GLU A 13 28.97 -8.06 -34.71
CA GLU A 13 27.90 -9.01 -34.35
C GLU A 13 28.43 -10.18 -33.50
N VAL A 14 29.55 -10.79 -33.92
CA VAL A 14 30.21 -11.88 -33.18
C VAL A 14 30.66 -11.40 -31.81
N PHE A 15 31.28 -10.20 -31.74
CA PHE A 15 31.71 -9.62 -30.48
C PHE A 15 30.53 -9.39 -29.52
N ILE A 16 29.41 -8.84 -30.02
CA ILE A 16 28.21 -8.57 -29.20
C ILE A 16 27.63 -9.89 -28.68
N ARG A 17 27.47 -10.92 -29.53
CA ARG A 17 26.96 -12.23 -29.11
C ARG A 17 27.79 -12.84 -27.97
N LYS A 18 29.12 -12.77 -28.08
CA LYS A 18 30.02 -13.37 -27.08
C LYS A 18 30.08 -12.60 -25.75
N ASN A 19 29.84 -11.30 -25.78
CA ASN A 19 30.11 -10.42 -24.64
C ASN A 19 28.86 -9.75 -24.04
N CYS A 20 27.67 -9.91 -24.65
CA CYS A 20 26.42 -9.30 -24.17
C CYS A 20 26.13 -9.57 -22.69
N MET A 21 26.37 -10.80 -22.21
CA MET A 21 26.15 -11.17 -20.80
C MET A 21 27.23 -10.67 -19.84
N LYS A 22 28.42 -10.31 -20.35
CA LYS A 22 29.59 -9.94 -19.53
C LYS A 22 29.77 -8.43 -19.43
N LEU A 23 29.46 -7.73 -20.51
CA LEU A 23 29.64 -6.30 -20.68
C LEU A 23 28.29 -5.60 -20.85
N THR A 24 28.19 -4.42 -20.26
CA THR A 24 27.07 -3.50 -20.49
C THR A 24 27.09 -2.97 -21.91
N VAL A 25 25.94 -2.51 -22.40
CA VAL A 25 25.84 -1.89 -23.73
C VAL A 25 26.83 -0.72 -23.90
N LYS A 26 27.08 0.05 -22.84
CA LYS A 26 28.05 1.16 -22.88
C LYS A 26 29.49 0.67 -23.10
N GLU A 27 29.89 -0.40 -22.41
CA GLU A 27 31.21 -1.00 -22.57
C GLU A 27 31.37 -1.60 -23.98
N ILE A 28 30.35 -2.31 -24.47
CA ILE A 28 30.33 -2.86 -25.85
C ILE A 28 30.48 -1.75 -26.89
N VAL A 29 29.81 -0.62 -26.69
CA VAL A 29 29.93 0.56 -27.56
C VAL A 29 31.34 1.14 -27.53
N GLY A 30 31.99 1.16 -26.37
CA GLY A 30 33.40 1.56 -26.24
C GLY A 30 34.35 0.71 -27.08
N HIS A 31 34.13 -0.62 -27.11
CA HIS A 31 34.95 -1.54 -27.90
C HIS A 31 34.66 -1.51 -29.40
N THR A 32 33.38 -1.48 -29.77
CA THR A 32 32.95 -1.61 -31.18
C THR A 32 32.89 -0.26 -31.92
N LYS A 33 32.88 0.86 -31.19
CA LYS A 33 32.60 2.22 -31.69
C LYS A 33 31.27 2.34 -32.45
N VAL A 34 30.36 1.38 -32.25
CA VAL A 34 29.01 1.38 -32.83
C VAL A 34 28.08 2.17 -31.92
N SER A 35 27.07 2.83 -32.47
CA SER A 35 26.11 3.57 -31.64
C SER A 35 25.33 2.65 -30.69
N ILE A 36 25.05 3.15 -29.48
CA ILE A 36 24.22 2.45 -28.46
C ILE A 36 22.91 1.93 -29.07
N GLY A 37 22.26 2.74 -29.91
CA GLY A 37 21.01 2.37 -30.57
C GLY A 37 21.16 1.13 -31.45
N LYS A 38 22.23 1.07 -32.27
CA LYS A 38 22.49 -0.10 -33.14
C LYS A 38 22.76 -1.36 -32.32
N VAL A 39 23.55 -1.26 -31.25
CA VAL A 39 23.84 -2.41 -30.37
C VAL A 39 22.55 -2.91 -29.71
N ARG A 40 21.71 -2.02 -29.18
CA ARG A 40 20.42 -2.39 -28.58
C ARG A 40 19.45 -3.01 -29.58
N SER A 41 19.34 -2.43 -30.77
CA SER A 41 18.50 -2.98 -31.83
C SER A 41 18.94 -4.37 -32.26
N PHE A 42 20.25 -4.60 -32.35
CA PHE A 42 20.81 -5.93 -32.64
C PHE A 42 20.46 -6.93 -31.53
N ILE A 43 20.77 -6.60 -30.28
CA ILE A 43 20.46 -7.44 -29.11
C ILE A 43 18.97 -7.79 -29.06
N ALA A 44 18.09 -6.81 -29.26
CA ALA A 44 16.65 -7.02 -29.24
C ALA A 44 16.15 -7.87 -30.41
N ARG A 45 16.70 -7.69 -31.61
CA ARG A 45 16.34 -8.49 -32.80
C ARG A 45 16.77 -9.95 -32.65
N GLU A 46 17.93 -10.17 -32.03
CA GLU A 46 18.49 -11.51 -31.81
C GLU A 46 17.96 -12.17 -30.52
N GLY A 47 17.14 -11.47 -29.73
CA GLY A 47 16.60 -12.00 -28.47
C GLY A 47 17.67 -12.28 -27.41
N LEU A 48 18.81 -11.58 -27.46
CA LEU A 48 19.93 -11.83 -26.54
C LEU A 48 19.68 -11.16 -25.19
N GLU A 49 19.96 -11.90 -24.12
CA GLU A 49 20.13 -11.30 -22.80
C GLU A 49 21.44 -10.51 -22.72
N TYR A 50 21.46 -9.47 -21.90
CA TYR A 50 22.65 -8.65 -21.74
C TYR A 50 22.76 -8.06 -20.33
N LYS A 51 23.99 -7.76 -19.93
CA LYS A 51 24.29 -7.17 -18.63
C LYS A 51 23.71 -5.76 -18.53
N LEU A 52 22.85 -5.56 -17.54
CA LEU A 52 22.35 -4.25 -17.20
C LEU A 52 23.44 -3.45 -16.46
N GLY A 53 23.59 -2.17 -16.81
CA GLY A 53 24.46 -1.26 -16.08
C GLY A 53 23.90 -0.89 -14.71
N SER A 54 24.72 -0.26 -13.86
CA SER A 54 24.36 0.20 -12.51
C SER A 54 23.15 1.16 -12.48
N THR A 55 22.89 1.87 -13.57
CA THR A 55 21.70 2.73 -13.73
C THR A 55 20.43 1.98 -14.12
N GLY A 56 20.48 0.67 -14.36
CA GLY A 56 19.35 -0.09 -14.91
C GLY A 56 18.99 0.43 -16.29
N ASP A 57 19.97 0.48 -17.19
CA ASP A 57 19.83 1.01 -18.55
C ASP A 57 18.64 0.37 -19.26
N SER A 58 17.52 1.11 -19.34
CA SER A 58 16.31 0.89 -20.15
C SER A 58 15.97 -0.58 -20.49
N LYS A 59 16.03 -1.50 -19.53
CA LYS A 59 15.35 -2.80 -19.68
C LYS A 59 13.90 -2.46 -20.03
N ARG A 60 13.43 -2.93 -21.18
CA ARG A 60 12.00 -2.92 -21.45
C ARG A 60 11.40 -3.90 -20.44
N LEU A 61 10.60 -3.38 -19.53
CA LEU A 61 9.91 -4.24 -18.59
C LEU A 61 8.93 -5.10 -19.38
N SER A 62 8.87 -6.39 -19.07
CA SER A 62 7.78 -7.24 -19.56
C SER A 62 6.46 -6.80 -18.92
N GLU A 63 5.35 -7.27 -19.48
CA GLU A 63 4.02 -7.03 -18.90
C GLU A 63 3.92 -7.61 -17.49
N GLU A 64 4.52 -8.78 -17.26
CA GLU A 64 4.57 -9.44 -15.95
C GLU A 64 5.34 -8.60 -14.90
N GLU A 65 6.47 -8.00 -15.31
CA GLU A 65 7.24 -7.13 -14.41
C GLU A 65 6.47 -5.85 -14.06
N VAL A 66 5.69 -5.32 -15.00
CA VAL A 66 4.80 -4.18 -14.74
C VAL A 66 3.66 -4.58 -13.81
N ASP A 67 3.01 -5.71 -14.07
CA ASP A 67 1.92 -6.24 -13.25
C ASP A 67 2.38 -6.50 -11.81
N TYR A 68 3.60 -7.03 -11.64
CA TYR A 68 4.23 -7.18 -10.33
C TYR A 68 4.34 -5.84 -9.58
N ILE A 69 4.78 -4.77 -10.26
CA ILE A 69 4.87 -3.43 -9.65
C ILE A 69 3.49 -2.98 -9.20
N VAL A 70 2.47 -3.10 -10.06
CA VAL A 70 1.10 -2.63 -9.77
C VAL A 70 0.52 -3.38 -8.56
N LYS A 71 0.67 -4.71 -8.50
CA LYS A 71 0.16 -5.55 -7.41
C LYS A 71 0.87 -5.30 -6.08
N ASN A 72 2.19 -5.10 -6.11
CA ASN A 72 3.00 -5.02 -4.88
C ASN A 72 3.25 -3.59 -4.39
N TYR A 73 2.86 -2.56 -5.15
CA TYR A 73 3.17 -1.16 -4.79
C TYR A 73 2.58 -0.70 -3.45
N GLN A 74 1.40 -1.22 -3.06
CA GLN A 74 0.79 -0.86 -1.78
C GLN A 74 1.60 -1.40 -0.60
N THR A 75 2.10 -2.63 -0.71
CA THR A 75 2.74 -3.37 0.39
C THR A 75 4.26 -3.20 0.42
N GLN A 76 4.92 -3.12 -0.73
CA GLN A 76 6.37 -3.04 -0.83
C GLN A 76 6.88 -1.62 -1.08
N THR A 77 8.12 -1.36 -0.71
CA THR A 77 8.82 -0.10 -1.01
C THR A 77 9.45 -0.13 -2.41
N ASN A 78 9.66 1.04 -3.03
CA ASN A 78 10.32 1.10 -4.35
C ASN A 78 11.70 0.41 -4.39
N PRO A 79 12.55 0.49 -3.34
CA PRO A 79 13.79 -0.28 -3.25
C PRO A 79 13.60 -1.81 -3.25
N GLU A 80 12.60 -2.33 -2.54
CA GLU A 80 12.30 -3.77 -2.50
C GLU A 80 11.88 -4.29 -3.88
N ILE A 81 10.94 -3.59 -4.52
CA ILE A 81 10.47 -3.90 -5.87
C ILE A 81 11.63 -3.83 -6.87
N ALA A 82 12.48 -2.81 -6.75
CA ALA A 82 13.66 -2.64 -7.60
C ALA A 82 14.64 -3.81 -7.46
N LYS A 83 14.89 -4.25 -6.22
CA LYS A 83 15.76 -5.40 -5.93
C LYS A 83 15.17 -6.70 -6.49
N HIS A 84 13.86 -6.91 -6.34
CA HIS A 84 13.18 -8.10 -6.86
C HIS A 84 13.25 -8.19 -8.38
N LEU A 85 13.05 -7.07 -9.09
CA LEU A 85 13.03 -7.03 -10.55
C LEU A 85 14.42 -6.81 -11.17
N GLY A 86 15.46 -6.61 -10.36
CA GLY A 86 16.80 -6.28 -10.85
C GLY A 86 16.85 -4.97 -11.65
N ILE A 87 15.98 -4.00 -11.34
CA ILE A 87 15.91 -2.69 -12.00
C ILE A 87 16.25 -1.57 -11.03
N SER A 88 16.43 -0.35 -11.55
CA SER A 88 16.73 0.79 -10.68
C SER A 88 15.49 1.32 -9.95
N ARG A 89 15.67 1.83 -8.72
CA ARG A 89 14.60 2.51 -7.96
C ARG A 89 13.93 3.65 -8.74
N LYS A 90 14.74 4.41 -9.50
CA LYS A 90 14.24 5.48 -10.38
C LYS A 90 13.28 4.93 -11.45
N ARG A 91 13.58 3.75 -12.00
CA ARG A 91 12.71 3.09 -12.96
C ARG A 91 11.39 2.66 -12.35
N VAL A 92 11.41 2.05 -11.17
CA VAL A 92 10.18 1.72 -10.42
C VAL A 92 9.34 2.99 -10.19
N SER A 93 9.97 4.06 -9.71
CA SER A 93 9.28 5.35 -9.49
C SER A 93 8.65 5.91 -10.76
N TYR A 94 9.33 5.81 -11.90
CA TYR A 94 8.80 6.21 -13.20
C TYR A 94 7.56 5.38 -13.58
N ILE A 95 7.60 4.06 -13.40
CA ILE A 95 6.45 3.19 -13.67
C ILE A 95 5.29 3.55 -12.74
N CYS A 96 5.54 3.75 -11.45
CA CYS A 96 4.50 4.17 -10.50
C CYS A 96 3.83 5.49 -10.93
N GLY A 97 4.62 6.47 -11.39
CA GLY A 97 4.09 7.72 -11.95
C GLY A 97 3.29 7.50 -13.24
N LYS A 98 3.80 6.68 -14.16
CA LYS A 98 3.14 6.34 -15.43
C LYS A 98 1.77 5.69 -15.20
N TYR A 99 1.65 4.82 -14.20
CA TYR A 99 0.41 4.12 -13.84
C TYR A 99 -0.38 4.84 -12.73
N ARG A 100 0.02 6.06 -12.34
CA ARG A 100 -0.64 6.89 -11.31
C ARG A 100 -0.87 6.14 -10.00
N LEU A 101 0.09 5.32 -9.58
CA LEU A 101 0.00 4.53 -8.36
C LEU A 101 0.20 5.41 -7.13
N ILE A 102 -0.78 5.43 -6.24
CA ILE A 102 -0.76 6.22 -4.99
C ILE A 102 -0.74 5.26 -3.81
N LYS A 103 0.18 5.45 -2.86
CA LYS A 103 0.17 4.68 -1.62
C LYS A 103 -0.98 5.17 -0.75
N THR A 104 -1.89 4.25 -0.42
CA THR A 104 -2.93 4.55 0.56
C THR A 104 -2.34 4.44 1.96
N LYS A 105 -2.59 5.46 2.80
CA LYS A 105 -2.19 5.39 4.21
C LYS A 105 -3.00 4.29 4.89
N THR A 106 -2.32 3.45 5.65
CA THR A 106 -2.99 2.41 6.43
C THR A 106 -3.94 3.03 7.44
N VAL A 107 -4.96 2.27 7.88
CA VAL A 107 -5.89 2.71 8.90
C VAL A 107 -5.14 3.10 10.19
N ALA A 108 -4.08 2.37 10.54
CA ALA A 108 -3.21 2.67 11.67
C ALA A 108 -2.50 4.03 11.54
N GLU A 109 -1.92 4.35 10.37
CA GLU A 109 -1.28 5.66 10.14
C GLU A 109 -2.27 6.83 10.10
N LYS A 110 -3.52 6.56 9.74
CA LYS A 110 -4.60 7.55 9.84
C LYS A 110 -4.96 7.77 11.31
N ILE A 111 -5.15 6.70 12.08
CA ILE A 111 -5.50 6.76 13.50
C ILE A 111 -4.40 7.43 14.32
N SER A 112 -3.12 7.12 14.06
CA SER A 112 -1.99 7.71 14.80
C SER A 112 -1.85 9.23 14.61
N LYS A 113 -2.50 9.81 13.59
CA LYS A 113 -2.51 11.25 13.30
C LYS A 113 -3.77 11.96 13.79
N LEU A 114 -4.78 11.23 14.25
CA LEU A 114 -5.98 11.82 14.84
C LEU A 114 -5.64 12.34 16.23
N LYS A 115 -5.92 13.63 16.48
CA LYS A 115 -5.87 14.18 17.83
C LYS A 115 -6.94 13.48 18.67
N PRO A 116 -6.66 13.14 19.95
CA PRO A 116 -7.65 12.53 20.82
C PRO A 116 -8.89 13.43 20.90
N LEU A 117 -10.07 12.82 20.83
CA LEU A 117 -11.34 13.55 20.92
C LEU A 117 -11.40 14.34 22.24
N PRO A 118 -11.85 15.60 22.22
CA PRO A 118 -11.98 16.38 23.45
C PRO A 118 -12.90 15.68 24.45
N LYS A 119 -12.49 15.68 25.72
CA LYS A 119 -13.17 14.97 26.83
C LYS A 119 -14.66 15.30 26.98
N PHE A 120 -15.11 16.46 26.46
CA PHE A 120 -16.50 16.88 26.49
C PHE A 120 -17.41 16.11 25.51
N ILE A 121 -16.85 15.52 24.44
CA ILE A 121 -17.60 14.72 23.45
C ILE A 121 -17.77 13.27 23.94
N VAL A 122 -16.91 12.82 24.87
CA VAL A 122 -17.07 11.51 25.50
C VAL A 122 -18.40 11.53 26.25
N PRO A 123 -19.41 10.74 25.85
CA PRO A 123 -20.69 10.75 26.55
C PRO A 123 -20.42 10.32 27.99
N GLN A 124 -20.83 11.15 28.95
CA GLN A 124 -20.86 10.75 30.35
C GLN A 124 -21.99 9.72 30.52
N ILE A 125 -21.75 8.49 30.07
CA ILE A 125 -22.64 7.36 30.30
C ILE A 125 -22.49 7.02 31.78
N LYS A 126 -23.24 7.71 32.65
CA LYS A 126 -23.44 7.27 34.03
C LYS A 126 -24.12 5.91 33.96
N THR A 127 -23.40 4.86 34.29
CA THR A 127 -23.99 3.53 34.36
C THR A 127 -25.06 3.51 35.46
N ARG A 128 -26.15 2.79 35.22
CA ARG A 128 -27.32 2.71 36.11
C ARG A 128 -26.99 2.26 37.55
N ALA A 129 -25.80 1.70 37.77
CA ALA A 129 -25.32 1.27 39.08
C ALA A 129 -25.11 2.43 40.07
N GLU A 130 -24.77 3.63 39.60
CA GLU A 130 -24.44 4.78 40.47
C GLU A 130 -25.65 5.64 40.89
N SER A 131 -26.86 5.32 40.42
CA SER A 131 -28.08 6.14 40.64
C SER A 131 -28.90 5.74 41.87
N LYS A 132 -28.34 4.95 42.80
CA LYS A 132 -29.02 4.51 44.04
C LYS A 132 -28.34 5.02 45.31
N GLU A 133 -28.25 6.33 45.45
CA GLU A 133 -28.06 6.95 46.77
C GLU A 133 -29.08 8.07 46.98
N ARG A 134 -30.37 7.72 46.92
CA ARG A 134 -31.40 8.58 47.51
C ARG A 134 -31.33 8.40 49.02
N LYS A 135 -30.66 9.34 49.69
CA LYS A 135 -30.67 9.49 51.15
C LYS A 135 -32.11 9.42 51.65
N TYR A 136 -32.38 8.45 52.50
CA TYR A 136 -33.67 8.22 53.13
C TYR A 136 -33.93 9.36 54.12
N ILE A 137 -34.70 10.37 53.73
CA ILE A 137 -35.19 11.39 54.66
C ILE A 137 -36.48 10.83 55.27
N LYS A 138 -36.45 10.46 56.56
CA LYS A 138 -37.66 10.08 57.31
C LYS A 138 -38.45 11.36 57.65
N PRO A 139 -39.69 11.55 57.20
CA PRO A 139 -40.54 12.59 57.77
C PRO A 139 -41.07 12.14 59.13
N GLN A 140 -40.87 12.98 60.14
CA GLN A 140 -41.39 12.79 61.50
C GLN A 140 -42.80 13.38 61.61
N GLY A 141 -43.77 12.54 61.99
CA GLY A 141 -44.86 12.87 62.93
C GLY A 141 -46.05 13.78 62.54
N ILE A 142 -47.25 13.14 62.52
CA ILE A 142 -48.59 13.56 63.03
C ILE A 142 -49.29 14.72 62.23
N ILE A 143 -50.58 14.70 61.79
CA ILE A 143 -51.88 14.50 62.47
C ILE A 143 -53.04 14.16 61.48
N LYS A 144 -53.89 13.21 61.93
CA LYS A 144 -55.33 12.90 61.68
C LYS A 144 -56.12 13.57 60.53
N GLY A 145 -56.91 12.74 59.82
CA GLY A 145 -58.28 13.12 59.39
C GLY A 145 -58.77 12.55 58.05
N SER A 146 -59.79 11.68 58.10
CA SER A 146 -60.86 11.50 57.12
C SER A 146 -60.63 10.74 55.78
N ARG A 147 -61.15 9.50 55.77
CA ARG A 147 -62.23 8.95 54.91
C ARG A 147 -62.08 8.92 53.36
N MET A 148 -62.47 7.75 52.82
CA MET A 148 -62.76 7.36 51.41
C MET A 148 -61.55 6.98 50.55
N ASP A 149 -61.60 6.01 49.65
CA ASP A 149 -62.31 4.74 49.52
C ASP A 149 -61.71 4.08 48.26
N MET A 150 -61.60 2.74 48.27
CA MET A 150 -61.48 1.88 47.09
C MET A 150 -60.14 2.00 46.29
N ILE A 151 -59.59 1.01 45.58
CA ILE A 151 -60.14 -0.10 44.78
C ILE A 151 -59.07 -1.22 44.69
N HIS A 152 -59.55 -2.47 44.71
CA HIS A 152 -58.96 -3.76 44.26
C HIS A 152 -57.44 -4.03 44.26
N GLN A 153 -57.03 -4.96 45.14
CA GLN A 153 -56.76 -6.41 44.87
C GLN A 153 -55.91 -6.86 43.67
N PRO A 154 -55.23 -8.03 43.76
CA PRO A 154 -53.76 -8.08 43.80
C PRO A 154 -53.17 -9.04 42.72
N ILE A 155 -51.89 -9.42 42.94
CA ILE A 155 -51.27 -10.70 42.50
C ILE A 155 -50.62 -10.63 41.10
N LYS A 156 -49.45 -11.22 40.76
CA LYS A 156 -48.65 -12.34 41.28
C LYS A 156 -47.18 -12.12 40.90
N LYS A 157 -46.28 -12.45 41.83
CA LYS A 157 -44.86 -12.72 41.56
C LYS A 157 -44.74 -13.93 40.62
N TYR A 158 -43.78 -13.91 39.70
CA TYR A 158 -43.09 -15.14 39.28
C TYR A 158 -41.59 -14.88 39.23
N ASN A 159 -40.88 -15.74 39.97
CA ASN A 159 -39.44 -15.86 40.10
C ASN A 159 -38.89 -16.80 39.00
N SER A 160 -37.75 -16.43 38.42
CA SER A 160 -36.51 -17.23 38.34
C SER A 160 -36.56 -18.78 38.30
N ILE A 161 -35.97 -19.31 37.22
CA ILE A 161 -35.04 -20.46 37.11
C ILE A 161 -35.59 -21.86 37.39
N PHE A 162 -35.64 -22.72 36.36
CA PHE A 162 -34.66 -23.79 36.09
C PHE A 162 -34.72 -24.18 34.61
#